data_AF-A0A958RBL5-F1
#
_entry.id   AF-A0A958RBL5-F1
#
_cell.length_a   1.000
_cell.length_b   1.000
_cell.length_c   1.000
_cell.angle_alpha   90.00
_cell.angle_beta   90.00
_cell.angle_gamma   90.00
#
_symmetry.space_group_name_H-M   'P 1'
#
loop_
_entity.id
_entity.type
_entity.pdbx_description
1 polymer ?
#
loop_
_entity_poly.entity_id
_entity_poly.type
_entity_poly.pdbx_seq_one_letter_code
_entity_poly.pdbx_strand_id
1 'polypeptide(L)'
;GRDISRSQHKRNNAHKTVEQLFREETRGLDVRFFSGNIDISELPGAYKNAKKVKEQMKEFDLGSVVDEILPYGCIMAGDWAKDAPWKKAREKRLKRKSEN
;
A
#
# COMPACT_ATOMS: atom_id res chain seq x y z
N GLY A 1 10.74 -2.83 -6.87
CA GLY A 1 9.85 -4.02 -6.78
C GLY A 1 9.61 -4.40 -5.33
N ARG A 2 8.54 -5.16 -5.03
CA ARG A 2 8.28 -5.68 -3.66
C ARG A 2 9.16 -6.90 -3.37
N ASP A 3 9.52 -7.09 -2.10
CA ASP A 3 10.14 -8.33 -1.60
C ASP A 3 9.17 -9.24 -0.86
N ILE A 4 8.03 -8.70 -0.46
CA ILE A 4 7.03 -9.40 0.36
C ILE A 4 5.68 -9.30 -0.34
N SER A 5 4.89 -10.39 -0.28
CA SER A 5 3.54 -10.39 -0.83
C SER A 5 2.62 -9.41 -0.08
N ARG A 6 1.59 -8.89 -0.77
CA ARG A 6 0.60 -7.97 -0.16
C ARG A 6 0.01 -8.52 1.14
N SER A 7 -0.37 -9.80 1.13
CA SER A 7 -0.95 -10.48 2.28
C SER A 7 0.04 -10.60 3.45
N GLN A 8 1.30 -10.92 3.16
CA GLN A 8 2.31 -11.02 4.21
C GLN A 8 2.68 -9.66 4.80
N HIS A 9 2.78 -8.60 3.99
CA HIS A 9 3.02 -7.25 4.48
C HIS A 9 1.88 -6.78 5.41
N LYS A 10 0.62 -7.05 5.04
CA LYS A 10 -0.54 -6.77 5.91
C LYS A 10 -0.47 -7.54 7.23
N ARG A 11 -0.04 -8.82 7.22
CA ARG A 11 0.16 -9.62 8.44
C ARG A 11 1.26 -9.07 9.33
N ASN A 12 2.40 -8.69 8.77
CA ASN A 12 3.52 -8.15 9.54
C ASN A 12 3.13 -6.86 10.28
N ASN A 13 2.25 -6.06 9.68
CA ASN A 13 1.75 -4.81 10.26
C ASN A 13 0.46 -4.96 11.07
N ALA A 14 0.01 -6.18 11.38
CA ALA A 14 -1.23 -6.41 12.11
C ALA A 14 -1.25 -5.84 13.54
N HIS A 15 -0.08 -5.48 14.08
CA HIS A 15 0.07 -4.85 15.39
C HIS A 15 -0.19 -3.32 15.38
N LYS A 16 -0.40 -2.71 14.20
CA LYS A 16 -0.69 -1.28 14.03
C LYS A 16 -2.04 -1.08 13.37
N THR A 17 -2.70 0.04 13.65
CA THR A 17 -3.87 0.44 12.87
C THR A 17 -3.45 0.95 11.49
N VAL A 18 -4.39 0.93 10.55
CA VAL A 18 -4.18 1.45 9.19
C VAL A 18 -3.76 2.92 9.24
N GLU A 19 -4.39 3.71 10.10
CA GLU A 19 -4.18 5.16 10.24
C GLU A 19 -2.84 5.49 10.90
N GLN A 20 -2.38 4.65 11.83
CA GLN A 20 -1.06 4.79 12.44
C GLN A 20 0.01 4.53 11.39
N LEU A 21 -0.06 3.39 10.69
CA LEU A 21 0.89 3.03 9.66
C LEU A 21 0.93 4.07 8.53
N PHE A 22 -0.23 4.53 8.09
CA PHE A 22 -0.34 5.59 7.09
C PHE A 22 0.38 6.87 7.54
N ARG A 23 0.06 7.39 8.73
CA ARG A 23 0.69 8.62 9.25
C ARG A 23 2.20 8.50 9.43
N GLU A 24 2.67 7.34 9.88
CA GLU A 24 4.10 7.08 10.06
C GLU A 24 4.83 7.03 8.72
N GLU A 25 4.32 6.25 7.76
CA GLU A 25 5.02 6.01 6.50
C GLU A 25 4.90 7.16 5.49
N THR A 26 3.83 7.96 5.55
CA THR A 26 3.64 9.11 4.66
C THR A 26 3.96 10.44 5.32
N ARG A 27 4.71 10.43 6.42
CA ARG A 27 5.09 11.65 7.15
C ARG A 27 5.83 12.62 6.22
N GLY A 28 5.29 13.83 6.10
CA GLY A 28 5.86 14.88 5.24
C GLY A 28 5.40 14.84 3.78
N LEU A 29 4.45 13.96 3.43
CA LEU A 29 3.87 13.86 2.09
C LEU A 29 2.36 14.16 2.12
N ASP A 30 1.84 14.84 1.09
CA ASP A 30 0.39 14.99 0.88
C ASP A 30 -0.15 13.75 0.15
N VAL A 31 -0.60 12.75 0.92
CA VAL A 31 -1.11 11.49 0.36
C VAL A 31 -2.62 11.39 0.57
N ARG A 32 -3.35 11.10 -0.52
CA ARG A 32 -4.81 10.98 -0.52
C ARG A 32 -5.28 9.73 -1.24
N PHE A 33 -6.37 9.14 -0.76
CA PHE A 33 -7.03 7.98 -1.38
C PHE A 33 -8.44 8.33 -1.82
N PHE A 34 -8.71 8.26 -3.12
CA PHE A 34 -10.00 8.65 -3.72
C PHE A 34 -11.17 7.83 -3.17
N SER A 35 -11.00 6.52 -3.00
CA SER A 35 -12.05 5.65 -2.43
C SER A 35 -12.29 5.84 -0.94
N GLY A 36 -11.51 6.67 -0.24
CA GLY A 36 -11.50 6.78 1.22
C GLY A 36 -10.89 5.57 1.94
N ASN A 37 -10.59 4.49 1.23
CA ASN A 37 -9.98 3.28 1.77
C ASN A 37 -8.46 3.30 1.56
N ILE A 38 -7.69 3.49 2.63
CA ILE A 38 -6.24 3.36 2.59
C ILE A 38 -5.85 1.92 2.19
N ASP A 39 -5.00 1.80 1.17
CA ASP A 39 -4.40 0.51 0.80
C ASP A 39 -3.00 0.39 1.42
N ILE A 40 -2.92 -0.33 2.53
CA ILE A 40 -1.65 -0.64 3.23
C ILE A 40 -0.63 -1.27 2.29
N SER A 41 -1.06 -2.03 1.28
CA SER A 41 -0.13 -2.76 0.42
C SER A 41 0.60 -1.90 -0.61
N GLU A 42 0.23 -0.63 -0.71
CA GLU A 42 0.84 0.36 -1.59
C GLU A 42 1.64 1.42 -0.81
N LEU A 43 1.68 1.34 0.52
CA LEU A 43 2.49 2.24 1.34
C LEU A 43 4.00 1.96 1.15
N PRO A 44 4.90 2.95 1.40
CA PRO A 44 6.33 2.83 1.17
C PRO A 44 6.98 1.54 1.74
N GLY A 45 6.57 1.12 2.94
CA GLY A 45 7.06 -0.09 3.61
C GLY A 45 6.71 -1.40 2.92
N ALA A 46 5.79 -1.39 1.94
CA ALA A 46 5.48 -2.55 1.12
C ALA A 46 6.54 -2.85 0.03
N TYR A 47 7.47 -1.93 -0.21
CA TYR A 47 8.48 -2.01 -1.25
C TYR A 47 9.91 -2.17 -0.72
N LYS A 48 10.81 -2.59 -1.61
CA LYS A 48 12.26 -2.53 -1.37
C LYS A 48 12.69 -1.13 -0.95
N ASN A 49 13.65 -1.05 -0.04
CA ASN A 49 14.32 0.20 0.27
C ASN A 49 15.05 0.74 -0.98
N ALA A 50 14.68 1.93 -1.42
CA ALA A 50 15.25 2.55 -2.62
C ALA A 50 16.77 2.79 -2.51
N LYS A 51 17.29 3.13 -1.32
CA LYS A 51 18.72 3.30 -1.08
C LYS A 51 19.47 1.99 -1.36
N LYS A 52 18.97 0.87 -0.85
CA LYS A 52 19.55 -0.45 -1.10
C LYS A 52 19.54 -0.82 -2.58
N VAL A 53 18.47 -0.47 -3.30
CA VAL A 53 18.39 -0.70 -4.76
C VAL A 53 19.47 0.13 -5.49
N LYS A 54 19.65 1.41 -5.12
CA LYS A 54 20.70 2.26 -5.70
C LYS A 54 22.11 1.74 -5.39
N GLU A 55 22.35 1.26 -4.17
CA GLU A 55 23.62 0.64 -3.77
C GLU A 55 23.94 -0.60 -4.62
N GLN A 56 22.95 -1.47 -4.84
CA GLN A 56 23.11 -2.65 -5.68
C GLN A 56 23.36 -2.30 -7.16
N MET A 57 22.69 -1.27 -7.69
CA MET A 57 22.96 -0.79 -9.05
C MET A 57 24.42 -0.38 -9.23
N LYS A 58 25.02 0.26 -8.21
CA LYS A 58 26.43 0.66 -8.21
C LYS A 58 27.37 -0.54 -8.07
N GLU A 59 27.07 -1.46 -7.15
CA GLU A 59 27.90 -2.64 -6.87
C GLU A 59 28.04 -3.55 -8.11
N PHE A 60 26.95 -3.76 -8.84
CA PHE A 60 26.90 -4.63 -10.01
C PHE A 60 27.06 -3.90 -11.34
N ASP A 61 27.42 -2.62 -11.32
CA ASP A 61 27.60 -1.76 -12.51
C ASP A 61 26.43 -1.82 -13.50
N LEU A 62 25.19 -1.77 -12.97
CA LEU A 62 23.96 -1.93 -13.76
C LEU A 62 23.47 -0.60 -14.38
N GLY A 63 24.01 0.52 -13.92
CA GLY A 63 23.66 1.86 -14.38
C GLY A 63 23.94 2.95 -13.35
N SER A 64 23.94 4.20 -13.81
CA SER A 64 24.18 5.38 -12.98
C SER A 64 22.89 6.18 -12.77
N VAL A 65 22.80 6.84 -11.61
CA VAL A 65 21.72 7.79 -11.31
C VAL A 65 22.12 9.14 -11.87
N VAL A 66 21.29 9.68 -12.77
CA VAL A 66 21.53 10.99 -13.39
C VAL A 66 20.78 12.10 -12.65
N ASP A 67 19.59 11.79 -12.13
CA ASP A 67 18.76 12.74 -11.39
C ASP A 67 17.82 12.02 -10.41
N GLU A 68 17.34 12.72 -9.39
CA GLU A 68 16.43 12.20 -8.37
C GLU A 68 15.20 13.11 -8.20
N ILE A 69 14.02 12.53 -8.40
CA ILE A 69 12.74 13.23 -8.19
C ILE A 69 12.18 12.84 -6.82
N LEU A 70 12.05 13.83 -5.94
CA LEU A 70 11.45 13.63 -4.62
C LEU A 70 9.93 13.90 -4.66
N PRO A 71 9.10 13.01 -4.11
CA PRO A 71 7.66 13.23 -4.09
C PRO A 71 7.30 14.31 -3.07
N TYR A 72 6.35 15.18 -3.46
CA TYR A 72 5.63 16.04 -2.52
C TYR A 72 4.39 15.33 -1.94
N GLY A 73 3.77 14.47 -2.74
CA GLY A 73 2.51 13.81 -2.40
C GLY A 73 2.03 12.91 -3.52
N CYS A 74 0.88 12.26 -3.32
CA CYS A 74 0.20 11.48 -4.36
C CYS A 74 -1.31 11.35 -4.10
N ILE A 75 -2.04 11.10 -5.18
CA ILE A 75 -3.46 10.74 -5.13
C ILE A 75 -3.60 9.34 -5.72
N MET A 76 -4.06 8.40 -4.91
CA MET A 76 -4.22 7.00 -5.29
C MET A 76 -5.70 6.58 -5.25
N ALA A 77 -6.04 5.50 -5.95
CA ALA A 77 -7.41 4.97 -5.92
C ALA A 77 -7.80 4.43 -4.53
N GLY A 78 -6.85 3.80 -3.82
CA GLY A 78 -7.10 3.10 -2.56
C GLY A 78 -7.66 1.68 -2.74
N ASP A 79 -8.01 1.02 -1.63
CA ASP A 79 -8.58 -0.35 -1.63
C ASP A 79 -10.07 -0.33 -1.99
N TRP A 80 -10.36 0.15 -3.21
CA TRP A 80 -11.72 0.28 -3.76
C TRP A 80 -12.48 -1.05 -3.78
N ALA A 81 -11.75 -2.17 -3.82
CA ALA A 81 -12.32 -3.50 -3.84
C ALA A 81 -13.04 -3.85 -2.54
N LYS A 82 -12.83 -3.12 -1.43
CA LYS A 82 -13.64 -3.22 -0.21
C LYS A 82 -15.09 -2.85 -0.48
N ASP A 83 -15.30 -1.80 -1.25
CA ASP A 83 -16.63 -1.25 -1.55
C ASP A 83 -17.28 -1.82 -2.80
N ALA A 84 -16.63 -2.81 -3.42
CA ALA A 84 -17.07 -3.41 -4.66
C ALA A 84 -18.54 -3.91 -4.60
N PRO A 85 -19.40 -3.55 -5.57
CA PRO A 85 -20.83 -3.88 -5.54
C PRO A 85 -21.12 -5.37 -5.37
N TRP A 86 -20.33 -6.24 -6.00
CA TRP A 86 -20.52 -7.69 -5.91
C TRP A 86 -20.18 -8.26 -4.53
N LYS A 87 -19.24 -7.66 -3.79
CA LYS A 87 -18.97 -8.07 -2.39
C LYS A 87 -20.13 -7.68 -1.48
N LYS A 88 -20.62 -6.44 -1.61
CA LYS A 88 -21.81 -5.96 -0.89
C LYS A 88 -23.04 -6.82 -1.17
N ALA A 89 -23.25 -7.20 -2.43
CA ALA A 89 -24.36 -8.10 -2.81
C ALA A 89 -24.22 -9.49 -2.18
N ARG A 90 -23.00 -10.06 -2.19
CA ARG A 90 -22.71 -11.36 -1.56
C ARG A 90 -22.94 -11.34 -0.04
N GLU A 91 -22.47 -10.30 0.66
CA GLU A 91 -22.66 -10.15 2.10
C GLU A 91 -24.14 -10.07 2.48
N LYS A 92 -24.93 -9.28 1.73
CA LYS A 92 -26.39 -9.22 1.90
C LYS A 92 -27.05 -10.59 1.72
N ARG A 93 -26.60 -11.38 0.74
CA ARG A 93 -27.11 -12.74 0.52
C ARG A 93 -26.79 -13.69 1.67
N LEU A 94 -25.58 -13.59 2.24
CA LEU A 94 -25.16 -14.42 3.37
C LEU A 94 -25.95 -14.09 4.65
N LYS A 95 -26.16 -12.81 4.95
CA LYS A 95 -26.98 -12.38 6.11
C LYS A 95 -28.40 -12.92 6.04
N ARG A 96 -29.06 -12.82 4.88
CA ARG A 96 -30.41 -13.40 4.67
C ARG A 96 -30.48 -14.92 4.88
N LYS A 97 -29.37 -15.64 4.71
CA LYS A 97 -29.33 -17.10 4.91
C LYS A 97 -29.04 -17.50 6.36
N SER A 98 -28.44 -16.62 7.17
CA SER A 98 -28.21 -16.87 8.59
C SER A 98 -29.40 -16.47 9.47
N GLU A 99 -30.29 -15.64 8.93
CA GLU A 99 -31.51 -15.16 9.59
C GLU A 99 -32.73 -16.08 9.35
N ASN A 100 -32.63 -17.01 8.40
CA ASN A 100 -33.62 -18.05 8.09
C ASN A 100 -33.09 -19.41 8.54
#